data_AF-X0J1Y4-F1
#
_entry.id   AF-X0J1Y4-F1
#
_cell.length_a   1.000
_cell.length_b   1.000
_cell.length_c   1.000
_cell.angle_alpha   90.00
_cell.angle_beta   90.00
_cell.angle_gamma   90.00
#
_symmetry.space_group_name_H-M   'P 1'
#
loop_
_entity.id
_entity.type
_entity.pdbx_description
1 polymer ?
#
loop_
_entity_poly.entity_id
_entity_poly.type
_entity_poly.pdbx_seq_one_letter_code
_entity_poly.pdbx_strand_id
1 'polypeptide(L)' 'MKFYDAQALNPCVVCLFVLQRGGLDLDVQSIDTMNMENRRLAYRRDVNPWGEPPALDIDVTVNRLPTLA' A
#
# COMPACT_ATOMS: atom_id res chain seq x y z
N MET A 1 -6.40 6.88 2.33
CA MET A 1 -5.40 5.80 2.35
C MET A 1 -5.08 5.47 0.92
N LYS A 2 -3.80 5.39 0.55
CA LYS A 2 -3.37 5.19 -0.83
C LYS A 2 -2.70 3.83 -0.97
N PHE A 3 -3.19 3.01 -1.89
CA PHE A 3 -2.72 1.65 -2.12
C PHE A 3 -1.87 1.60 -3.40
N TYR A 4 -0.60 1.25 -3.26
CA TYR A 4 0.35 1.11 -4.35
C TYR A 4 0.35 -0.35 -4.81
N ASP A 5 -0.34 -0.61 -5.92
CA ASP A 5 -0.54 -1.94 -6.50
C ASP A 5 0.41 -2.18 -7.68
N ALA A 6 0.59 -3.44 -8.08
CA ALA A 6 1.31 -3.82 -9.29
C ALA A 6 0.84 -5.18 -9.81
N GLN A 7 1.12 -5.46 -11.09
CA GLN A 7 0.87 -6.78 -11.66
C GLN A 7 1.91 -7.80 -11.17
N ALA A 8 1.74 -8.30 -9.95
CA ALA A 8 2.58 -9.31 -9.34
C ALA A 8 1.79 -10.21 -8.37
N LEU A 9 2.41 -11.29 -7.90
CA LEU A 9 1.75 -12.26 -7.03
C LEU A 9 1.40 -11.68 -5.65
N ASN A 10 2.34 -10.97 -5.01
CA ASN A 10 2.10 -10.41 -3.68
C ASN A 10 0.95 -9.39 -3.66
N PRO A 11 0.87 -8.44 -4.62
CA PRO A 11 -0.28 -7.55 -4.69
C PRO A 11 -1.60 -8.27 -4.97
N CYS A 12 -1.60 -9.29 -5.82
CA CYS A 12 -2.79 -10.11 -6.09
C CYS A 12 -3.38 -10.74 -4.81
N VAL A 13 -2.53 -11.25 -3.91
CA VAL A 13 -2.96 -11.82 -2.63
C VAL A 13 -3.67 -10.78 -1.75
N VAL A 14 -3.15 -9.54 -1.72
CA VAL A 14 -3.77 -8.45 -0.95
C VAL A 14 -5.12 -8.06 -1.56
N CYS A 15 -5.22 -7.96 -2.89
CA CYS A 15 -6.48 -7.69 -3.58
C CYS A 15 -7.54 -8.77 -3.30
N LEU A 16 -7.16 -10.05 -3.29
CA LEU A 16 -8.05 -11.15 -2.90
C LEU A 16 -8.52 -11.02 -1.46
N PHE A 17 -7.62 -10.67 -0.53
CA PHE A 17 -7.99 -10.41 0.85
C PHE A 17 -9.01 -9.27 0.96
N VAL A 18 -8.79 -8.15 0.27
CA VAL A 18 -9.71 -7.00 0.25
C VAL A 18 -11.10 -7.43 -0.23
N LEU A 19 -11.18 -8.13 -1.36
CA LEU A 19 -12.44 -8.64 -1.91
C LEU A 19 -13.15 -9.58 -0.93
N GLN A 20 -12.40 -10.48 -0.29
CA GLN A 20 -12.93 -11.43 0.68
C GLN A 20 -13.57 -10.75 1.90
N ARG A 21 -13.14 -9.53 2.27
CA ARG A 21 -13.66 -8.77 3.42
C ARG A 21 -14.88 -7.91 3.08
N GLY A 22 -15.46 -8.09 1.89
CA GLY A 22 -16.60 -7.29 1.41
C GLY A 22 -16.17 -6.08 0.59
N GLY A 23 -14.89 -6.01 0.18
CA GLY A 23 -14.31 -4.87 -0.50
C GLY A 23 -13.87 -3.77 0.48
N LEU A 24 -12.86 -3.01 0.05
CA LEU A 24 -12.43 -1.77 0.69
C LEU A 24 -12.34 -0.73 -0.42
N ASP A 25 -12.85 0.46 -0.16
CA ASP A 25 -12.64 1.60 -1.04
C ASP A 25 -11.22 2.13 -0.80
N LEU A 26 -10.34 1.88 -1.76
CA LEU A 26 -8.93 2.25 -1.72
C LEU A 26 -8.61 3.16 -2.90
N ASP A 27 -7.87 4.24 -2.65
CA ASP A 27 -7.27 5.02 -3.73
C ASP A 27 -6.07 4.24 -4.28
N VAL A 28 -6.24 3.58 -5.43
CA VAL A 28 -5.24 2.69 -6.01
C VAL A 28 -4.34 3.43 -6.99
N GLN A 29 -3.04 3.42 -6.72
CA GLN A 29 -2.00 3.77 -7.68
C GLN A 29 -1.33 2.51 -8.20
N SER A 30 -1.44 2.25 -9.50
CA SER A 30 -0.70 1.19 -10.17
C SER A 30 0.76 1.60 -10.37
N ILE A 31 1.67 0.67 -10.09
CA ILE A 31 3.12 0.84 -10.23
C ILE A 31 3.63 -0.06 -11.34
N ASP A 32 4.30 0.55 -12.31
CA ASP A 32 4.89 -0.16 -13.43
C ASP A 32 6.23 -0.80 -13.03
N THR A 33 6.15 -2.05 -12.57
CA THR A 33 7.33 -2.84 -12.22
C THR A 33 8.14 -3.28 -13.44
N MET A 34 7.53 -3.33 -14.65
CA MET A 34 8.25 -3.68 -15.87
C MET A 34 9.24 -2.58 -16.26
N ASN A 35 8.86 -1.32 -16.07
CA ASN A 35 9.73 -0.17 -16.26
C ASN A 35 10.48 0.27 -14.98
N MET A 36 10.55 -0.63 -13.99
CA MET A 36 11.28 -0.43 -12.73
C MET A 36 10.86 0.82 -11.93
N GLU A 37 9.59 1.24 -12.01
CA GLU A 37 9.10 2.41 -11.28
C GLU A 37 9.30 2.28 -9.77
N ASN A 38 9.07 1.08 -9.23
CA ASN A 38 9.30 0.71 -7.84
C ASN A 38 10.77 0.82 -7.39
N ARG A 39 11.72 0.86 -8.33
CA ARG A 39 13.15 1.02 -8.04
C ARG A 39 13.59 2.49 -8.04
N ARG A 40 12.76 3.41 -8.55
CA ARG A 40 13.07 4.84 -8.59
C ARG A 40 13.23 5.39 -7.17
N LEU A 41 14.09 6.40 -7.05
CA LEU A 41 14.40 7.03 -5.76
C LEU A 41 13.14 7.56 -5.06
N ALA A 42 12.22 8.17 -5.80
CA ALA A 42 10.97 8.70 -5.26
C ALA A 42 10.14 7.59 -4.58
N TYR A 43 9.91 6.46 -5.26
CA TYR A 43 9.16 5.35 -4.68
C TYR A 43 9.84 4.77 -3.44
N ARG A 44 11.17 4.57 -3.50
CA ARG A 44 11.92 4.00 -2.37
C ARG A 44 11.99 4.94 -1.17
N ARG A 45 12.04 6.25 -1.40
CA ARG A 45 12.09 7.25 -0.31
C ARG A 45 10.72 7.49 0.30
N ASP A 46 9.70 7.64 -0.55
CA ASP A 46 8.42 8.21 -0.14
C ASP A 46 7.33 7.14 0.07
N VAL A 47 7.51 5.90 -0.43
CA VAL A 47 6.48 4.85 -0.39
C VAL A 47 6.96 3.59 0.34
N ASN A 48 8.00 2.93 -0.18
CA ASN A 48 8.53 1.72 0.42
C ASN A 48 10.05 1.62 0.19
N PRO A 49 10.89 1.73 1.24
CA PRO A 49 12.36 1.61 1.15
C PRO A 49 12.87 0.34 0.44
N TRP A 50 12.14 -0.77 0.57
CA TRP A 50 12.47 -2.02 -0.11
C TRP A 50 12.13 -2.01 -1.60
N GLY A 51 11.28 -1.08 -2.04
CA GLY A 51 10.89 -0.93 -3.44
C GLY A 51 10.06 -2.11 -3.93
N GLU A 52 9.27 -2.73 -3.07
CA GLU A 52 8.41 -3.87 -3.43
C GLU A 52 6.93 -3.49 -3.27
N PRO A 53 6.10 -3.66 -4.31
CA PRO A 53 4.66 -3.65 -4.16
C PRO A 53 4.15 -5.00 -3.60
N PRO A 54 3.00 -5.03 -2.92
CA PRO A 54 2.12 -3.89 -2.66
C PRO A 54 2.60 -3.03 -1.47
N ALA A 55 2.19 -1.77 -1.42
CA ALA A 55 2.39 -0.89 -0.26
C ALA A 55 1.10 -0.12 0.04
N LEU A 56 0.82 0.14 1.32
CA LEU A 56 -0.37 0.87 1.75
C LEU A 56 0.04 2.06 2.62
N ASP A 57 -0.29 3.26 2.16
CA ASP A 57 -0.14 4.49 2.91
C ASP A 57 -1.42 4.78 3.69
N ILE A 58 -1.30 4.75 5.02
CA ILE A 58 -2.39 4.96 5.97
C ILE A 58 -2.05 6.20 6.78
N ASP A 59 -2.92 7.20 6.71
CA ASP A 59 -2.87 8.33 7.63
C ASP A 59 -3.42 7.86 8.99
N VAL A 60 -2.51 7.42 9.87
CA VAL A 60 -2.90 6.97 11.21
C VAL A 60 -3.12 8.21 12.08
N THR A 61 -4.33 8.77 12.03
CA THR A 61 -4.85 9.54 13.16
C THR A 61 -5.11 8.56 14.30
N VAL A 62 -4.07 8.25 15.06
CA VAL A 62 -4.21 7.48 16.30
C VAL A 62 -5.06 8.33 17.24
N ASN A 63 -6.36 8.01 17.34
CA ASN A 63 -7.12 8.37 18.52
C ASN A 63 -6.41 7.69 19.69
N ARG A 64 -5.51 8.43 20.36
CA ARG A 64 -4.89 7.96 21.59
C ARG A 64 -6.05 7.63 22.51
N LEU A 65 -6.19 6.34 22.85
CA LEU A 65 -7.07 5.94 23.92
C LEU A 65 -6.73 6.83 25.12
N PRO A 66 -7.74 7.43 25.80
CA PRO A 66 -7.46 8.27 26.94
C PRO A 66 -6.64 7.44 27.92
N THR A 67 -5.45 7.94 28.24
CA THR A 67 -4.60 7.34 29.26
C THR A 67 -5.38 7.49 30.57
N LEU A 68 -5.94 6.38 31.06
CA LEU A 68 -6.57 6.36 32.38
C LEU A 68 -5.46 6.68 33.39
N ALA A 69 -5.61 7.83 34.03
CA ALA A 69 -4.76 8.33 35.11
C ALA A 69 -4.92 7.48 36.38
#